data_AF-A0AAW2PC08-F1
#
_entry.id   AF-A0AAW2PC08-F1
#
_cell.length_a   1.000
_cell.length_b   1.000
_cell.length_c   1.000
_cell.angle_alpha   90.00
_cell.angle_beta   90.00
_cell.angle_gamma   90.00
#
_symmetry.space_group_name_H-M   'P 1'
#
loop_
_entity.id
_entity.type
_entity.pdbx_description
1 polymer ?
#
loop_
_entity_poly.entity_id
_entity_poly.type
_entity_poly.pdbx_seq_one_letter_code
_entity_poly.pdbx_strand_id
1 'polypeptide(L)'
;MSSFTYSKPYTPRIDSLKMPMGYQPPKFQQFDGKGNPKHHVAHFVETCNNAGTYGDHLVKQFVRSLKRNAFDWYTDLESGSINGWEQLEQEFLNRFYNTRRTVSMVELTNSHQWKKNQSSTTSIGGGI
;
A
#
# COMPACT_ATOMS: atom_id res chain seq x y z
N MET A 1 -22.98 -6.97 -19.08
CA MET A 1 -21.57 -7.37 -19.14
C MET A 1 -20.74 -6.16 -18.76
N SER A 2 -20.21 -6.10 -17.53
CA SER A 2 -19.31 -5.01 -17.15
C SER A 2 -17.99 -5.21 -17.90
N SER A 3 -17.72 -4.33 -18.85
CA SER A 3 -16.39 -4.23 -19.46
C SER A 3 -15.43 -3.82 -18.35
N PHE A 4 -14.63 -4.76 -17.83
CA PHE A 4 -13.53 -4.46 -16.90
C PHE A 4 -12.36 -3.88 -17.70
N THR A 5 -12.56 -2.74 -18.34
CA THR A 5 -11.45 -1.96 -18.86
C THR A 5 -10.75 -1.34 -17.67
N TYR A 6 -9.49 -1.71 -17.46
CA TYR A 6 -8.61 -0.99 -16.54
C TYR A 6 -8.58 0.48 -16.96
N SER A 7 -9.09 1.34 -16.09
CA SER A 7 -9.08 2.78 -16.26
C SER A 7 -7.95 3.36 -15.41
N LYS A 8 -7.18 4.29 -15.98
CA LYS A 8 -6.08 4.91 -15.25
C LYS A 8 -6.64 5.75 -14.10
N PRO A 9 -6.11 5.61 -12.87
CA PRO A 9 -6.62 6.37 -11.74
C PRO A 9 -6.22 7.85 -11.78
N TYR A 10 -5.34 8.24 -12.70
CA TYR A 10 -4.84 9.61 -12.84
C TYR A 10 -5.43 10.35 -14.03
N THR A 11 -5.41 11.69 -13.94
CA THR A 11 -6.03 12.58 -14.92
C THR A 11 -5.37 12.49 -16.32
N PRO A 12 -6.09 12.87 -17.40
CA PRO A 12 -5.51 12.94 -18.75
C PRO A 12 -4.26 13.83 -18.84
N ARG A 13 -4.14 14.85 -17.98
CA ARG A 13 -2.94 15.70 -17.87
C ARG A 13 -1.71 14.86 -17.52
N ILE A 14 -1.83 14.00 -16.51
CA ILE A 14 -0.75 13.08 -16.11
C ILE A 14 -0.47 12.08 -17.23
N ASP A 15 -1.52 11.55 -17.87
CA ASP A 15 -1.34 10.58 -18.94
C ASP A 15 -0.55 11.17 -20.13
N SER A 16 -0.79 12.44 -20.43
CA SER A 16 -0.14 13.19 -21.51
C SER A 16 1.34 13.53 -21.25
N LEU A 17 1.85 13.33 -20.03
CA LEU A 17 3.26 13.55 -19.72
C LEU A 17 4.15 12.59 -20.50
N LYS A 18 5.13 13.13 -21.22
CA LYS A 18 6.13 12.35 -21.95
C LYS A 18 7.29 12.01 -21.02
N MET A 19 7.71 10.76 -21.03
CA MET A 19 8.93 10.37 -20.33
C MET A 19 10.15 11.11 -20.91
N PRO A 20 11.18 11.40 -20.09
CA PRO A 20 12.41 12.01 -20.56
C PRO A 20 13.04 11.25 -21.73
N MET A 21 13.75 11.97 -22.61
CA MET A 21 14.48 11.35 -23.70
C MET A 21 15.53 10.38 -23.14
N GLY A 22 15.59 9.17 -23.68
CA GLY A 22 16.51 8.13 -23.22
C GLY A 22 16.09 7.43 -21.93
N TYR A 23 14.86 7.67 -21.43
CA TYR A 23 14.35 7.01 -20.22
C TYR A 23 14.43 5.49 -20.32
N GLN A 24 15.11 4.90 -19.33
CA GLN A 24 15.13 3.47 -19.11
C GLN A 24 14.27 3.15 -17.88
N PRO A 25 13.20 2.34 -18.02
CA PRO A 25 12.36 1.97 -16.90
C PRO A 25 13.19 1.30 -15.78
N PRO A 26 13.28 1.88 -14.57
CA PRO A 26 14.04 1.25 -13.50
C PRO A 26 13.31 -0.01 -13.00
N LYS A 27 14.05 -0.88 -12.32
CA LYS A 27 13.49 -2.01 -11.58
C LYS A 27 13.09 -1.53 -10.19
N PHE A 28 11.85 -1.79 -9.80
CA PHE A 28 11.35 -1.42 -8.49
C PHE A 28 11.32 -2.62 -7.56
N GLN A 29 11.66 -2.38 -6.30
CA GLN A 29 11.19 -3.26 -5.23
C GLN A 29 9.67 -3.16 -5.15
N GLN A 30 8.99 -4.30 -5.17
CA GLN A 30 7.53 -4.34 -5.12
C GLN A 30 7.01 -4.41 -3.69
N PHE A 31 6.09 -3.52 -3.34
CA PHE A 31 5.36 -3.49 -2.09
C PHE A 31 4.05 -4.28 -2.21
N ASP A 32 3.81 -5.21 -1.29
CA ASP A 32 2.61 -6.05 -1.26
C ASP A 32 1.54 -5.59 -0.26
N GLY A 33 1.72 -4.41 0.34
CA GLY A 33 0.90 -3.93 1.45
C GLY A 33 1.52 -4.19 2.83
N LYS A 34 2.62 -4.96 2.91
CA LYS A 34 3.34 -5.26 4.16
C LYS A 34 4.68 -4.52 4.20
N GLY A 35 5.17 -4.20 5.40
CA GLY A 35 6.36 -3.35 5.55
C GLY A 35 5.99 -1.87 5.73
N ASN A 36 7.00 -1.00 5.89
CA ASN A 36 6.78 0.43 6.19
C ASN A 36 6.45 1.18 4.88
N PRO A 37 5.24 1.73 4.72
CA PRO A 37 4.85 2.44 3.50
C PRO A 37 5.74 3.66 3.23
N LYS A 38 6.20 4.37 4.27
CA LYS A 38 7.09 5.53 4.11
C LYS A 38 8.46 5.14 3.56
N HIS A 39 9.01 4.00 4.00
CA HIS A 39 10.27 3.50 3.45
C HIS A 39 10.11 3.10 1.98
N HIS A 40 8.99 2.47 1.61
CA HIS A 40 8.68 2.15 0.22
C HIS A 40 8.64 3.41 -0.66
N VAL A 41 7.91 4.44 -0.21
CA VAL A 41 7.81 5.72 -0.92
C VAL A 41 9.20 6.36 -1.10
N ALA A 42 10.00 6.44 -0.03
CA ALA A 42 11.34 7.02 -0.11
C ALA A 42 12.23 6.27 -1.13
N HIS A 43 12.23 4.94 -1.09
CA HIS A 43 13.00 4.13 -2.05
C HIS A 43 12.50 4.29 -3.48
N PHE A 44 11.18 4.37 -3.68
CA PHE A 44 10.57 4.57 -4.98
C PHE A 44 10.95 5.93 -5.59
N VAL A 45 10.86 7.01 -4.79
CA VAL A 45 11.23 8.37 -5.22
C VAL A 45 12.70 8.43 -5.60
N GLU A 46 13.59 7.90 -4.75
CA GLU A 46 15.02 7.85 -5.03
C GLU A 46 15.34 7.07 -6.33
N THR A 47 14.67 5.94 -6.54
CA THR A 47 14.82 5.14 -7.77
C THR A 47 14.37 5.93 -9.01
N CYS A 48 13.31 6.71 -8.91
CA CYS A 48 12.82 7.52 -10.02
C CYS A 48 13.71 8.74 -10.30
N ASN A 49 14.22 9.39 -9.25
CA ASN A 49 15.14 10.50 -9.37
C ASN A 49 16.43 10.08 -10.10
N ASN A 50 16.98 8.91 -9.74
CA ASN A 50 18.13 8.32 -10.42
C ASN A 50 17.86 7.97 -11.89
N ALA A 51 16.58 7.75 -12.26
CA ALA A 51 16.15 7.55 -13.64
C ALA A 51 15.72 8.85 -14.35
N GLY A 52 15.95 10.02 -13.75
CA GLY A 52 15.65 11.33 -14.32
C GLY A 52 14.17 11.70 -14.31
N THR A 53 13.35 11.05 -13.48
CA THR A 53 11.90 11.28 -13.39
C THR A 53 11.50 11.83 -12.03
N TYR A 54 10.69 12.88 -12.03
CA TYR A 54 10.30 13.63 -10.83
C TYR A 54 8.87 14.19 -10.97
N GLY A 55 8.32 14.65 -9.84
CA GLY A 55 6.98 15.24 -9.77
C GLY A 55 5.93 14.27 -10.32
N ASP A 56 5.07 14.75 -11.21
CA ASP A 56 3.94 13.97 -11.71
C ASP A 56 4.32 12.76 -12.59
N HIS A 57 5.57 12.66 -13.06
CA HIS A 57 6.05 11.44 -13.73
C HIS A 57 6.00 10.23 -12.80
N LEU A 58 6.16 10.45 -11.49
CA LEU A 58 6.12 9.43 -10.46
C LEU A 58 4.78 8.68 -10.45
N VAL A 59 3.67 9.39 -10.69
CA VAL A 59 2.31 8.82 -10.72
C VAL A 59 2.20 7.69 -11.76
N LYS A 60 2.79 7.88 -12.95
CA LYS A 60 2.76 6.89 -14.04
C LYS A 60 3.57 5.63 -13.71
N GLN A 61 4.57 5.77 -12.85
CA GLN A 61 5.51 4.70 -12.53
C GLN A 61 5.09 3.92 -11.29
N PHE A 62 4.32 4.53 -10.39
CA PHE A 62 4.04 3.98 -9.06
C PHE A 62 3.44 2.58 -9.08
N VAL A 63 2.50 2.30 -10.00
CA VAL A 63 1.87 0.99 -10.16
C VAL A 63 2.88 -0.16 -10.35
N ARG A 64 4.03 0.12 -10.99
CA ARG A 64 5.10 -0.85 -11.23
C ARG A 64 5.84 -1.27 -9.96
N SER A 65 5.68 -0.48 -8.89
CA SER A 65 6.24 -0.74 -7.56
C SER A 65 5.26 -1.50 -6.65
N LEU A 66 4.08 -1.88 -7.13
CA LEU A 66 3.04 -2.51 -6.33
C LEU A 66 2.81 -3.96 -6.76
N LYS A 67 2.36 -4.80 -5.82
CA LYS A 67 1.88 -6.16 -6.08
C LYS A 67 0.77 -6.53 -5.09
N ARG A 68 -0.01 -7.57 -5.41
CA ARG A 68 -1.06 -8.12 -4.51
C ARG A 68 -1.99 -7.02 -3.99
N ASN A 69 -2.30 -7.03 -2.69
CA ASN A 69 -3.17 -6.07 -2.03
C ASN A 69 -2.86 -4.58 -2.33
N ALA A 70 -1.58 -4.23 -2.53
CA ALA A 70 -1.23 -2.87 -2.90
C ALA A 70 -1.58 -2.53 -4.36
N PHE A 71 -1.44 -3.50 -5.26
CA PHE A 71 -1.88 -3.36 -6.64
C PHE A 71 -3.40 -3.33 -6.74
N ASP A 72 -4.10 -4.20 -6.00
CA ASP A 72 -5.56 -4.25 -5.97
C ASP A 72 -6.14 -2.90 -5.52
N TRP A 73 -5.61 -2.34 -4.43
CA TRP A 73 -5.98 -0.99 -3.98
C TRP A 73 -5.78 0.07 -5.06
N TYR A 74 -4.66 0.02 -5.81
CA TYR A 74 -4.39 0.99 -6.86
C TYR A 74 -5.38 0.89 -8.02
N THR A 75 -5.79 -0.32 -8.38
CA THR A 75 -6.78 -0.55 -9.44
C THR A 75 -8.21 -0.20 -9.02
N ASP A 76 -8.48 -0.16 -7.70
CA ASP A 76 -9.76 0.25 -7.14
C ASP A 76 -9.91 1.77 -6.96
N LEU A 77 -8.85 2.54 -7.19
CA LEU A 77 -8.91 4.00 -7.17
C LEU A 77 -9.88 4.51 -8.25
N GLU A 78 -10.64 5.56 -7.91
CA GLU A 78 -11.55 6.19 -8.86
C GLU A 78 -10.76 6.71 -10.07
N SER A 79 -11.29 6.44 -11.27
CA SER A 79 -10.65 6.81 -12.52
C SER A 79 -10.48 8.33 -12.63
N GLY A 80 -9.27 8.80 -12.97
CA GLY A 80 -8.99 10.23 -13.08
C GLY A 80 -8.98 11.00 -11.75
N SER A 81 -9.12 10.34 -10.60
CA SER A 81 -9.13 11.02 -9.29
C SER A 81 -7.76 11.59 -8.89
N ILE A 82 -6.67 11.01 -9.37
CA ILE A 82 -5.29 11.40 -9.02
C ILE A 82 -4.78 12.48 -9.98
N ASN A 83 -4.57 13.69 -9.46
CA ASN A 83 -4.10 14.84 -10.23
C ASN A 83 -2.61 15.18 -10.03
N GLY A 84 -1.89 14.41 -9.22
CA GLY A 84 -0.46 14.60 -9.03
C GLY A 84 0.17 13.63 -8.04
N TRP A 85 1.49 13.69 -7.92
CA TRP A 85 2.26 12.80 -7.04
C TRP A 85 1.87 12.93 -5.56
N GLU A 86 1.78 14.15 -5.05
CA GLU A 86 1.45 14.42 -3.63
C GLU A 86 0.12 13.77 -3.22
N GLN A 87 -0.89 13.89 -4.07
CA GLN A 87 -2.20 13.27 -3.83
C GLN A 87 -2.11 11.74 -3.81
N LEU A 88 -1.38 11.12 -4.76
CA LEU A 88 -1.21 9.67 -4.78
C LEU A 88 -0.43 9.17 -3.56
N GLU A 89 0.62 9.88 -3.18
CA GLU A 89 1.42 9.57 -2.00
C GLU A 89 0.55 9.63 -0.73
N GLN A 90 -0.26 10.68 -0.57
CA GLN A 90 -1.17 10.82 0.55
C GLN A 90 -2.19 9.68 0.62
N GLU A 91 -2.85 9.35 -0.49
CA GLU A 91 -3.81 8.25 -0.55
C GLU A 91 -3.17 6.90 -0.21
N PHE A 92 -1.97 6.64 -0.75
CA PHE A 92 -1.20 5.43 -0.45
C PHE A 92 -0.84 5.32 1.04
N LEU A 93 -0.32 6.41 1.62
CA LEU A 93 0.04 6.44 3.04
C LEU A 93 -1.21 6.29 3.92
N ASN A 94 -2.31 6.96 3.60
CA ASN A 94 -3.58 6.83 4.32
C ASN A 94 -4.06 5.37 4.34
N ARG A 95 -3.97 4.68 3.20
CA ARG A 95 -4.36 3.27 3.09
C ARG A 95 -3.47 2.35 3.94
N PHE A 96 -2.16 2.40 3.73
CA PHE A 96 -1.25 1.37 4.26
C PHE A 96 -0.59 1.71 5.59
N TYR A 97 -0.64 2.97 6.04
CA TYR A 97 -0.20 3.35 7.38
C TYR A 97 -1.24 2.98 8.44
N ASN A 98 -2.53 3.08 8.10
CA ASN A 98 -3.63 2.80 9.03
C ASN A 98 -3.81 1.30 9.29
N THR A 99 -3.63 0.45 8.27
CA THR A 99 -3.72 -1.02 8.42
C THR A 99 -2.73 -1.56 9.46
N ARG A 100 -1.56 -0.93 9.62
CA ARG A 100 -0.58 -1.33 10.65
C ARG A 100 -1.10 -1.12 12.08
N ARG A 101 -1.78 0.01 12.34
CA ARG A 101 -2.30 0.32 13.68
C ARG A 101 -3.48 -0.59 14.04
N THR A 102 -4.36 -0.86 13.08
CA THR A 102 -5.50 -1.75 13.31
C THR A 102 -5.05 -3.20 13.51
N VAL A 103 -4.17 -3.74 12.65
CA VAL A 103 -3.65 -5.12 12.79
C VAL A 103 -2.86 -5.28 14.09
N SER A 104 -2.01 -4.32 14.46
CA SER A 104 -1.27 -4.36 15.73
C SER A 104 -2.21 -4.40 16.94
N MET A 105 -3.33 -3.67 16.92
CA MET A 105 -4.30 -3.71 18.02
C MET A 105 -5.02 -5.06 18.11
N VAL A 106 -5.45 -5.66 17.00
CA VAL A 106 -6.13 -6.98 17.05
C VAL A 106 -5.20 -8.12 17.48
N GLU A 107 -3.94 -8.14 17.05
CA GLU A 107 -2.95 -9.14 17.47
C GLU A 107 -2.70 -9.09 18.99
N LEU A 108 -2.63 -7.89 19.56
CA LEU A 108 -2.46 -7.69 21.00
C LEU A 108 -3.69 -8.16 21.80
N THR A 109 -4.91 -7.93 21.30
CA THR A 109 -6.12 -8.35 22.02
C THR A 109 -6.33 -9.87 22.04
N ASN A 110 -6.04 -10.56 20.93
CA ASN A 110 -6.15 -12.02 20.85
C ASN A 110 -5.17 -12.74 21.80
N SER A 111 -3.98 -12.17 22.00
CA SER A 111 -2.95 -12.74 22.89
C SER A 111 -3.36 -12.74 24.37
N HIS A 112 -4.24 -11.82 24.78
CA HIS A 112 -4.76 -11.74 26.16
C HIS A 112 -5.96 -12.67 26.42
N GLN A 113 -6.74 -13.01 25.40
CA GLN A 113 -7.86 -13.96 25.53
C GLN A 113 -7.39 -15.41 25.67
N TRP A 114 -6.31 -15.80 24.97
CA TRP A 114 -5.71 -17.14 25.10
C TRP A 114 -5.28 -17.46 26.55
N LYS A 115 -4.72 -16.49 27.27
CA LYS A 115 -4.23 -16.71 28.64
C LYS A 115 -5.34 -16.78 29.72
N LYS A 116 -6.57 -16.33 29.44
CA LYS A 116 -7.67 -16.39 30.43
C LYS A 116 -8.47 -17.69 30.40
N ASN A 117 -8.40 -18.48 29.32
CA ASN A 117 -9.19 -19.71 29.19
C ASN A 117 -8.50 -20.98 29.73
N GLN A 118 -7.28 -20.90 30.25
CA GLN A 118 -6.57 -22.05 30.86
C GLN A 118 -6.53 -22.04 32.40
N SER A 119 -7.04 -21.00 33.07
CA SER A 119 -6.97 -20.89 34.55
C SER A 119 -8.24 -21.33 35.28
N SER A 120 -9.28 -21.80 34.59
CA SER A 120 -10.59 -22.14 35.20
C SER A 120 -10.90 -23.64 35.25
N THR A 121 -9.91 -24.52 35.10
CA THR A 121 -10.12 -25.96 35.28
C THR A 121 -8.96 -26.56 36.08
N THR A 122 -9.02 -26.47 37.41
CA THR A 122 -8.65 -27.54 38.37
C THR A 122 -8.86 -27.00 39.78
N SER A 123 -9.98 -27.35 40.40
CA SER A 123 -9.98 -28.07 41.68
C SER A 123 -11.43 -28.43 42.03
N ILE A 124 -11.83 -29.65 41.66
CA ILE A 124 -12.94 -30.34 42.31
C ILE A 124 -12.32 -31.44 43.16
N GLY A 125 -12.68 -31.47 44.43
CA GLY A 125 -12.80 -32.71 45.18
C GLY A 125 -11.83 -32.87 46.34
N GLY A 126 -12.38 -32.89 47.55
CA GLY A 126 -11.68 -33.33 48.76
C GLY A 126 -12.37 -32.86 50.02
N GLY A 127 -13.65 -33.19 50.18
CA GLY A 127 -14.38 -33.05 51.45
C GLY A 127 -14.31 -34.35 52.26
N ILE A 128 -14.39 -34.14 53.59
CA ILE A 128 -14.44 -35.05 54.75
C ILE A 128 -13.18 -35.85 55.10
#